data_AF-A0A933TIY2-F1
#
_entry.id   AF-A0A933TIY2-F1
#
_cell.length_a   1.000
_cell.length_b   1.000
_cell.length_c   1.000
_cell.angle_alpha   90.00
_cell.angle_beta   90.00
_cell.angle_gamma   90.00
#
_symmetry.space_group_name_H-M   'P 1'
#
loop_
_entity.id
_entity.type
_entity.pdbx_description
1 polymer ?
#
loop_
_entity_poly.entity_id
_entity_poly.type
_entity_poly.pdbx_seq_one_letter_code
_entity_poly.pdbx_strand_id
1 'polypeptide(L)'
;MAEPTVDIETIRHSAAHVMAQAVQDLFPGTRLGIGPAIEHGFYYDFETAHHFVPEDLPRIEARMRDIAAARQPFVRAEKGKAEARELLAKSGEKLKLELLEDLKDEVVSFYTDGPFSDMCRGPHVPDTGEVRHFKLMSIAGAYWRGDERRPMLQRIYGLAFATAEELEAHLRMVEEAAKRDHRRLGKSLGIFFFDEDVGPGLPMWLPNGAVVIEELENLAKSAEAAAGYLRVKTPHITKESMYLKSGHLPYYKESMFPPMEFEGIKYYLKPMNCPHHHKIFGSELRSYRDLPLRLAEYGTCYRYEQSGELFGLMRVRSMQMNDAHIYCSLEQFEEEFLAVCRMYLEYFRIFGIEKYVMRLSLSAPEGMGKKYVGEPELWKRTEDMVASALKNGQVQHVAVPNEAAFYGPTIDVQVWSAIGKECSLATNQVDFAVPRRVALTY
;
A
#
# COMPACT_ATOMS: atom_id res chain seq x y z
N MET A 1 39.56 -18.42 -6.29
CA MET A 1 38.38 -18.46 -7.17
C MET A 1 37.20 -18.14 -6.28
N ALA A 2 36.54 -17.00 -6.49
CA ALA A 2 35.31 -16.70 -5.74
C ALA A 2 34.27 -17.74 -6.13
N GLU A 3 33.70 -18.44 -5.15
CA GLU A 3 32.54 -19.31 -5.39
C GLU A 3 31.46 -18.48 -6.08
N PRO A 4 30.75 -19.02 -7.09
CA PRO A 4 29.65 -18.30 -7.71
C PRO A 4 28.60 -18.06 -6.61
N THR A 5 28.49 -16.79 -6.19
CA THR A 5 27.48 -16.36 -5.22
C THR A 5 26.13 -16.60 -5.85
N VAL A 6 25.42 -17.64 -5.40
CA VAL A 6 24.07 -17.92 -5.89
C VAL A 6 23.19 -16.73 -5.52
N ASP A 7 22.45 -16.23 -6.50
CA ASP A 7 21.56 -15.11 -6.30
C ASP A 7 20.52 -15.43 -5.20
N ILE A 8 20.30 -14.46 -4.32
CA ILE A 8 19.45 -14.63 -3.14
C ILE A 8 17.98 -14.84 -3.50
N GLU A 9 17.51 -14.22 -4.59
CA GLU A 9 16.14 -14.46 -5.08
C GLU A 9 15.98 -15.90 -5.54
N THR A 10 17.02 -16.47 -6.18
CA THR A 10 17.07 -17.88 -6.56
C THR A 10 16.99 -18.81 -5.33
N ILE A 11 17.72 -18.51 -4.25
CA ILE A 11 17.64 -19.29 -2.99
C ILE A 11 16.22 -19.21 -2.40
N ARG A 12 15.64 -18.02 -2.33
CA ARG A 12 14.28 -17.80 -1.78
C ARG A 12 13.22 -18.52 -2.60
N HIS A 13 13.37 -18.49 -3.92
CA HIS A 13 12.45 -19.17 -4.82
C HIS A 13 12.54 -20.69 -4.68
N SER A 14 13.75 -21.25 -4.59
CA SER A 14 13.96 -22.65 -4.24
C SER A 14 13.44 -23.02 -2.85
N ALA A 15 13.54 -22.12 -1.87
CA ALA A 15 12.97 -22.34 -0.54
C ALA A 15 11.43 -22.46 -0.57
N ALA A 16 10.77 -21.74 -1.48
CA ALA A 16 9.34 -21.90 -1.72
C ALA A 16 9.00 -23.31 -2.22
N HIS A 17 9.79 -23.89 -3.14
CA HIS A 17 9.62 -25.26 -3.61
C HIS A 17 9.85 -26.29 -2.49
N VAL A 18 10.93 -26.14 -1.73
CA VAL A 18 11.22 -27.01 -0.58
C VAL A 18 10.07 -26.98 0.45
N MET A 19 9.47 -25.80 0.68
CA MET A 19 8.27 -25.68 1.53
C MET A 19 7.06 -26.38 0.90
N ALA A 20 6.82 -26.23 -0.40
CA ALA A 20 5.71 -26.87 -1.09
C ALA A 20 5.79 -28.41 -1.03
N GLN A 21 6.99 -28.96 -1.27
CA GLN A 21 7.26 -30.39 -1.08
C GLN A 21 7.00 -30.82 0.36
N ALA A 22 7.54 -30.09 1.35
CA ALA A 22 7.35 -30.40 2.76
C ALA A 22 5.87 -30.43 3.16
N VAL A 23 5.08 -29.48 2.63
CA VAL A 23 3.63 -29.42 2.86
C VAL A 23 2.92 -30.59 2.20
N GLN A 24 3.22 -30.95 0.96
CA GLN A 24 2.60 -32.11 0.31
C GLN A 24 2.95 -33.44 0.98
N ASP A 25 4.17 -33.57 1.51
CA ASP A 25 4.60 -34.75 2.28
C ASP A 25 3.82 -34.90 3.59
N LEU A 26 3.62 -33.80 4.32
CA LEU A 26 2.94 -33.80 5.63
C LEU A 26 1.41 -33.80 5.50
N PHE A 27 0.89 -33.22 4.43
CA PHE A 27 -0.54 -33.03 4.18
C PHE A 27 -0.92 -33.51 2.77
N PRO A 28 -1.00 -34.84 2.55
CA PRO A 28 -1.30 -35.40 1.23
C PRO A 28 -2.64 -34.90 0.67
N GLY A 29 -2.68 -34.64 -0.64
CA GLY A 29 -3.85 -34.09 -1.32
C GLY A 29 -3.92 -32.56 -1.35
N THR A 30 -2.93 -31.88 -0.77
CA THR A 30 -2.73 -30.43 -0.91
C THR A 30 -2.36 -30.07 -2.34
N ARG A 31 -3.07 -29.10 -2.91
CA ARG A 31 -2.84 -28.56 -4.27
C ARG A 31 -2.14 -27.21 -4.20
N LEU A 32 -1.36 -26.91 -5.22
CA LEU A 32 -0.44 -25.79 -5.25
C LEU A 32 -0.98 -24.60 -6.03
N GLY A 33 -0.90 -23.42 -5.42
CA GLY A 33 -1.16 -22.13 -6.05
C GLY A 33 0.12 -21.47 -6.58
N ILE A 34 0.40 -20.26 -6.10
CA ILE A 34 1.55 -19.44 -6.50
C ILE A 34 2.52 -19.35 -5.32
N GLY A 35 3.82 -19.49 -5.58
CA GLY A 35 4.87 -19.33 -4.58
C GLY A 35 6.08 -18.54 -5.08
N PRO A 36 6.03 -17.19 -5.08
CA PRO A 36 7.12 -16.37 -5.54
C PRO A 36 8.12 -16.07 -4.42
N ALA A 37 9.34 -15.69 -4.80
CA ALA A 37 10.25 -14.99 -3.92
C ALA A 37 9.75 -13.54 -3.67
N ILE A 38 10.04 -13.02 -2.48
CA ILE A 38 9.78 -11.64 -2.06
C ILE A 38 11.04 -11.04 -1.43
N GLU A 39 11.05 -9.73 -1.16
CA GLU A 39 12.25 -8.94 -0.78
C GLU A 39 13.13 -9.55 0.33
N HIS A 40 12.54 -10.27 1.29
CA HIS A 40 13.28 -10.91 2.40
C HIS A 40 13.00 -12.41 2.55
N GLY A 41 12.26 -13.02 1.61
CA GLY A 41 11.78 -14.37 1.81
C GLY A 41 10.94 -14.89 0.65
N PHE A 42 9.91 -15.64 0.96
CA PHE A 42 9.01 -16.27 0.01
C PHE A 42 7.64 -16.51 0.66
N TYR A 43 6.64 -16.80 -0.16
CA TYR A 43 5.41 -17.41 0.32
C TYR A 43 4.96 -18.52 -0.62
N TYR A 44 3.99 -19.32 -0.21
CA TYR A 44 3.30 -20.26 -1.10
C TYR A 44 1.82 -20.37 -0.72
N ASP A 45 0.95 -20.35 -1.72
CA ASP A 45 -0.49 -20.54 -1.57
C ASP A 45 -0.89 -22.01 -1.73
N PHE A 46 -1.69 -22.52 -0.78
CA PHE A 46 -2.13 -23.90 -0.74
C PHE A 46 -3.66 -24.02 -0.73
N GLU A 47 -4.20 -24.88 -1.60
CA GLU A 47 -5.56 -25.39 -1.49
C GLU A 47 -5.50 -26.74 -0.78
N THR A 48 -5.93 -26.79 0.48
CA THR A 48 -5.86 -27.99 1.30
C THR A 48 -7.08 -28.09 2.23
N ALA A 49 -7.46 -29.31 2.58
CA ALA A 49 -8.52 -29.57 3.55
C ALA A 49 -8.06 -29.32 4.99
N HIS A 50 -6.75 -29.36 5.25
CA HIS A 50 -6.18 -29.09 6.56
C HIS A 50 -6.16 -27.59 6.83
N HIS A 51 -6.61 -27.14 8.00
CA HIS A 51 -6.46 -25.75 8.40
C HIS A 51 -5.12 -25.55 9.09
N PHE A 52 -4.20 -24.81 8.47
CA PHE A 52 -2.88 -24.57 9.04
C PHE A 52 -2.99 -23.73 10.30
N VAL A 53 -2.32 -24.20 11.36
CA VAL A 53 -2.19 -23.49 12.63
C VAL A 53 -0.72 -23.16 12.90
N PRO A 54 -0.40 -22.16 13.76
CA PRO A 54 0.98 -21.80 14.06
C PRO A 54 1.87 -22.98 14.50
N GLU A 55 1.28 -23.99 15.14
CA GLU A 55 1.95 -25.21 15.60
C GLU A 55 2.37 -26.15 14.45
N ASP A 56 1.81 -25.97 13.25
CA ASP A 56 2.24 -26.70 12.05
C ASP A 56 3.55 -26.15 11.49
N LEU A 57 3.85 -24.85 11.69
CA LEU A 57 5.05 -24.21 11.13
C LEU A 57 6.35 -24.91 11.57
N PRO A 58 6.57 -25.23 12.87
CA PRO A 58 7.75 -25.99 13.28
C PRO A 58 7.83 -27.39 12.66
N ARG A 59 6.69 -28.05 12.39
CA ARG A 59 6.65 -29.39 11.75
C ARG A 59 7.04 -29.30 10.28
N ILE A 60 6.52 -28.32 9.57
CA ILE A 60 6.87 -28.04 8.17
C ILE A 60 8.35 -27.66 8.08
N GLU A 61 8.84 -26.79 8.96
CA GLU A 61 10.26 -26.43 9.01
C GLU A 61 11.16 -27.65 9.22
N ALA A 62 10.78 -28.57 10.12
CA ALA A 62 11.55 -29.81 10.34
C ALA A 62 11.63 -30.63 9.06
N ARG A 63 10.50 -30.81 8.36
CA ARG A 63 10.47 -31.54 7.09
C ARG A 63 11.28 -30.83 5.99
N MET A 64 11.23 -29.50 5.91
CA MET A 64 12.07 -28.72 4.99
C MET A 64 13.57 -28.94 5.27
N ARG A 65 13.97 -29.05 6.55
CA ARG A 65 15.37 -29.35 6.91
C ARG A 65 15.77 -30.74 6.47
N ASP A 66 14.89 -31.73 6.59
CA ASP A 66 15.13 -33.10 6.09
C ASP A 66 15.32 -33.12 4.56
N ILE A 67 14.50 -32.36 3.83
CA ILE A 67 14.61 -32.23 2.37
C ILE A 67 15.93 -31.56 1.99
N ALA A 68 16.28 -30.45 2.64
CA ALA A 68 17.55 -29.76 2.39
C ALA A 68 18.76 -30.67 2.69
N ALA A 69 18.69 -31.46 3.77
CA ALA A 69 19.73 -32.44 4.10
C ALA A 69 19.88 -33.56 3.06
N ALA A 70 18.80 -33.89 2.34
CA ALA A 70 18.82 -34.89 1.27
C ALA A 70 19.49 -34.41 -0.03
N ARG A 71 19.76 -33.10 -0.19
CA ARG A 71 20.46 -32.51 -1.36
C ARG A 71 19.89 -32.97 -2.71
N GLN A 72 18.56 -32.99 -2.80
CA GLN A 72 17.84 -33.35 -4.01
C GLN A 72 18.17 -32.34 -5.13
N PRO A 73 18.61 -32.78 -6.33
CA PRO A 73 18.93 -31.89 -7.43
C PRO A 73 17.65 -31.29 -8.03
N PHE A 74 17.70 -30.01 -8.40
CA PHE A 74 16.61 -29.37 -9.16
C PHE A 74 16.79 -29.69 -10.64
N VAL A 75 15.92 -30.54 -11.19
CA VAL A 75 15.98 -30.96 -12.59
C VAL A 75 14.92 -30.20 -13.40
N ARG A 76 15.37 -29.34 -14.32
CA ARG A 76 14.49 -28.60 -15.24
C ARG A 76 14.11 -29.49 -16.42
N ALA A 77 12.82 -29.61 -16.69
CA ALA A 77 12.27 -30.23 -17.89
C ALA A 77 11.37 -29.23 -18.63
N GLU A 78 11.55 -29.10 -19.93
CA GLU A 78 10.64 -28.33 -20.78
C GLU A 78 9.59 -29.26 -21.39
N LYS A 79 8.33 -28.83 -21.33
CA LYS A 79 7.18 -29.59 -21.84
C LYS A 79 6.32 -28.70 -22.70
N GLY A 80 5.77 -29.27 -23.77
CA GLY A 80 4.78 -28.57 -24.59
C GLY A 80 3.51 -28.34 -23.79
N LYS A 81 2.78 -27.25 -24.08
CA LYS A 81 1.56 -26.86 -23.36
C LYS A 81 0.51 -27.98 -23.28
N ALA A 82 0.36 -28.78 -24.33
CA ALA A 82 -0.55 -29.93 -24.35
C ALA A 82 -0.14 -31.03 -23.35
N GLU A 83 1.16 -31.40 -23.33
CA GLU A 83 1.70 -32.39 -22.39
C GLU A 83 1.61 -31.90 -20.94
N ALA A 84 1.93 -30.62 -20.71
CA ALA A 84 1.80 -29.97 -19.42
C ALA A 84 0.36 -30.01 -18.89
N ARG A 85 -0.62 -29.76 -19.78
CA ARG A 85 -2.05 -29.84 -19.44
C ARG A 85 -2.46 -31.24 -19.00
N GLU A 86 -2.00 -32.28 -19.69
CA GLU A 86 -2.29 -33.66 -19.30
C GLU A 86 -1.68 -34.03 -17.94
N LEU A 87 -0.45 -33.63 -17.68
CA LEU A 87 0.24 -33.91 -16.42
C LEU A 87 -0.42 -33.21 -15.23
N LEU A 88 -0.76 -31.93 -15.38
CA LEU A 88 -1.45 -31.15 -14.35
C LEU A 88 -2.88 -31.66 -14.12
N ALA A 89 -3.58 -32.11 -15.18
CA ALA A 89 -4.90 -32.71 -15.03
C ALA A 89 -4.85 -34.06 -14.29
N LYS A 90 -3.85 -34.90 -14.57
CA LYS A 90 -3.66 -36.19 -13.88
C LYS A 90 -3.30 -36.03 -12.41
N SER A 91 -2.50 -35.01 -12.07
CA SER A 91 -2.15 -34.67 -10.68
C SER A 91 -3.25 -33.92 -9.94
N GLY A 92 -4.27 -33.42 -10.64
CA GLY A 92 -5.39 -32.71 -10.05
C GLY A 92 -5.09 -31.25 -9.68
N GLU A 93 -3.98 -30.69 -10.18
CA GLU A 93 -3.48 -29.34 -9.91
C GLU A 93 -4.27 -28.27 -10.71
N LYS A 94 -5.54 -28.07 -10.32
CA LYS A 94 -6.48 -27.16 -11.01
C LYS A 94 -5.98 -25.73 -11.09
N LEU A 95 -5.36 -25.22 -10.03
CA LEU A 95 -4.84 -23.85 -9.98
C LEU A 95 -3.70 -23.65 -10.99
N LYS A 96 -2.78 -24.62 -11.09
CA LYS A 96 -1.69 -24.61 -12.08
C LYS A 96 -2.21 -24.75 -13.51
N LEU A 97 -3.29 -25.51 -13.73
CA LEU A 97 -3.96 -25.57 -15.05
C LEU A 97 -4.46 -24.20 -15.50
N GLU A 98 -5.09 -23.43 -14.61
CA GLU A 98 -5.52 -22.07 -14.94
C GLU A 98 -4.34 -21.14 -15.23
N LEU A 99 -3.23 -21.27 -14.50
CA LEU A 99 -2.01 -20.52 -14.80
C LEU A 99 -1.46 -20.90 -16.18
N LEU A 100 -1.48 -22.18 -16.54
CA LEU A 100 -1.02 -22.67 -17.84
C LEU A 100 -1.86 -22.08 -18.98
N GLU A 101 -3.17 -21.96 -18.82
CA GLU A 101 -4.05 -21.40 -19.86
C GLU A 101 -3.69 -19.96 -20.22
N ASP A 102 -3.33 -19.15 -19.22
CA ASP A 102 -2.95 -17.73 -19.39
C ASP A 102 -1.56 -17.53 -20.00
N LEU A 103 -0.68 -18.52 -19.95
CA LEU A 103 0.65 -18.41 -20.52
C LEU A 103 0.57 -18.36 -22.05
N LYS A 104 1.19 -17.34 -22.65
CA LYS A 104 1.33 -17.22 -24.11
C LYS A 104 2.37 -18.16 -24.69
N ASP A 105 3.28 -18.66 -23.84
CA ASP A 105 4.37 -19.53 -24.25
C ASP A 105 3.84 -20.95 -24.55
N GLU A 106 4.23 -21.52 -25.69
CA GLU A 106 3.85 -22.88 -26.11
C GLU A 106 4.66 -23.97 -25.39
N VAL A 107 5.78 -23.58 -24.77
CA VAL A 107 6.65 -24.44 -23.98
C VAL A 107 6.72 -23.89 -22.57
N VAL A 108 6.50 -24.75 -21.59
CA VAL A 108 6.57 -24.41 -20.16
C VAL A 108 7.61 -25.28 -19.48
N SER A 109 8.25 -24.75 -18.45
CA SER A 109 9.22 -25.50 -17.65
C SER A 109 8.59 -26.06 -16.39
N PHE A 110 9.01 -27.26 -16.06
CA PHE A 110 8.77 -27.93 -14.80
C PHE A 110 10.12 -28.13 -14.09
N TYR A 111 10.11 -27.98 -12.78
CA TYR A 111 11.24 -28.35 -11.94
C TYR A 111 10.85 -29.52 -11.06
N THR A 112 11.70 -30.53 -11.03
CA THR A 112 11.54 -31.71 -10.19
C THR A 112 12.67 -31.73 -9.16
N ASP A 113 12.32 -31.85 -7.89
CA ASP A 113 13.22 -32.06 -6.76
C ASP A 113 12.77 -33.30 -5.99
N GLY A 114 13.52 -34.40 -6.19
CA GLY A 114 13.17 -35.72 -5.67
C GLY A 114 11.78 -36.18 -6.15
N PRO A 115 10.83 -36.52 -5.24
CA PRO A 115 9.46 -36.91 -5.61
C PRO A 115 8.56 -35.74 -6.01
N PHE A 116 8.99 -34.49 -5.79
CA PHE A 116 8.18 -33.30 -6.02
C PHE A 116 8.40 -32.75 -7.42
N SER A 117 7.34 -32.23 -8.04
CA SER A 117 7.42 -31.58 -9.35
C SER A 117 6.44 -30.41 -9.41
N ASP A 118 6.93 -29.25 -9.84
CA ASP A 118 6.12 -28.04 -9.96
C ASP A 118 6.35 -27.31 -11.29
N MET A 119 5.30 -26.67 -11.78
CA MET A 119 5.35 -25.82 -12.96
C MET A 119 5.89 -24.45 -12.56
N CYS A 120 7.12 -24.15 -12.96
CA CYS A 120 7.78 -22.91 -12.65
C CYS A 120 8.78 -22.49 -13.73
N ARG A 121 9.02 -21.18 -13.87
CA ARG A 121 10.01 -20.61 -14.79
C ARG A 121 11.44 -20.76 -14.25
N GLY A 122 11.63 -20.71 -12.92
CA GLY A 122 12.94 -20.64 -12.27
C GLY A 122 13.63 -19.28 -12.49
N PRO A 123 14.96 -19.17 -12.26
CA PRO A 123 15.90 -20.26 -11.95
C PRO A 123 15.78 -20.82 -10.52
N HIS A 124 16.44 -21.95 -10.27
CA HIS A 124 16.58 -22.57 -8.94
C HIS A 124 18.06 -22.81 -8.62
N VAL A 125 18.37 -22.97 -7.32
CA VAL A 125 19.70 -23.43 -6.87
C VAL A 125 20.02 -24.82 -7.44
N PRO A 126 21.29 -25.25 -7.49
CA PRO A 126 21.64 -26.57 -8.02
C PRO A 126 20.98 -27.75 -7.29
N ASP A 127 20.91 -27.68 -5.96
CA ASP A 127 20.28 -28.69 -5.11
C ASP A 127 19.65 -28.08 -3.86
N THR A 128 18.67 -28.79 -3.28
CA THR A 128 17.93 -28.36 -2.08
C THR A 128 18.83 -28.11 -0.87
N GLY A 129 20.06 -28.64 -0.85
CA GLY A 129 21.04 -28.41 0.20
C GLY A 129 21.61 -26.99 0.23
N GLU A 130 21.36 -26.16 -0.77
CA GLU A 130 21.68 -24.72 -0.73
C GLU A 130 20.63 -23.92 0.05
N VAL A 131 19.44 -24.48 0.30
CA VAL A 131 18.38 -23.88 1.13
C VAL A 131 18.61 -24.24 2.61
N ARG A 132 19.60 -23.60 3.25
CA ARG A 132 20.00 -23.94 4.63
C ARG A 132 19.42 -23.02 5.70
N HIS A 133 19.32 -21.74 5.41
CA HIS A 133 18.99 -20.72 6.40
C HIS A 133 17.61 -20.14 6.11
N PHE A 134 16.58 -20.78 6.69
CA PHE A 134 15.20 -20.37 6.53
C PHE A 134 14.40 -20.42 7.83
N LYS A 135 13.31 -19.65 7.88
CA LYS A 135 12.36 -19.62 9.01
C LYS A 135 10.94 -19.38 8.48
N LEU A 136 9.96 -20.17 8.91
CA LEU A 136 8.55 -19.90 8.61
C LEU A 136 7.99 -18.90 9.63
N MET A 137 7.25 -17.91 9.14
CA MET A 137 6.86 -16.73 9.92
C MET A 137 5.38 -16.71 10.28
N SER A 138 4.51 -16.81 9.28
CA SER A 138 3.08 -16.58 9.49
C SER A 138 2.23 -17.30 8.45
N ILE A 139 0.98 -17.57 8.84
CA ILE A 139 -0.07 -18.12 7.99
C ILE A 139 -1.08 -17.00 7.73
N ALA A 140 -1.51 -16.84 6.48
CA ALA A 140 -2.53 -15.87 6.09
C ALA A 140 -3.55 -16.50 5.14
N GLY A 141 -4.73 -15.91 5.03
CA GLY A 141 -5.68 -16.24 3.96
C GLY A 141 -5.35 -15.45 2.70
N ALA A 142 -5.49 -16.08 1.53
CA ALA A 142 -5.35 -15.41 0.24
C ALA A 142 -6.49 -15.85 -0.69
N TYR A 143 -7.03 -14.92 -1.47
CA TYR A 143 -7.97 -15.26 -2.54
C TYR A 143 -7.23 -15.52 -3.83
N TRP A 144 -7.63 -16.55 -4.57
CA TRP A 144 -7.03 -16.85 -5.86
C TRP A 144 -7.19 -15.66 -6.81
N ARG A 145 -6.05 -15.13 -7.29
CA ARG A 145 -5.96 -13.90 -8.12
C ARG A 145 -6.57 -12.65 -7.48
N GLY A 146 -6.74 -12.64 -6.16
CA GLY A 146 -7.36 -11.52 -5.43
C GLY A 146 -8.87 -11.39 -5.62
N ASP A 147 -9.55 -12.40 -6.16
CA ASP A 147 -11.01 -12.39 -6.33
C ASP A 147 -11.69 -13.09 -5.15
N GLU A 148 -12.36 -12.31 -4.29
CA GLU A 148 -13.06 -12.77 -3.08
C GLU A 148 -14.17 -13.80 -3.36
N ARG A 149 -14.63 -13.94 -4.60
CA ARG A 149 -15.64 -14.94 -5.00
C ARG A 149 -15.04 -16.33 -5.20
N ARG A 150 -13.72 -16.44 -5.24
CA ARG A 150 -12.99 -17.69 -5.48
C ARG A 150 -12.67 -18.39 -4.15
N PRO A 151 -12.34 -19.69 -4.18
CA PRO A 151 -11.94 -20.42 -2.98
C PRO A 151 -10.80 -19.72 -2.24
N MET A 152 -10.92 -19.66 -0.90
CA MET A 152 -9.89 -19.11 -0.04
C MET A 152 -8.74 -20.12 0.07
N LEU A 153 -7.53 -19.67 -0.27
CA LEU A 153 -6.29 -20.40 -0.13
C LEU A 153 -5.63 -20.04 1.20
N GLN A 154 -4.78 -20.94 1.69
CA GLN A 154 -3.95 -20.69 2.86
C GLN A 154 -2.52 -20.42 2.42
N ARG A 155 -2.01 -19.24 2.75
CA ARG A 155 -0.68 -18.76 2.42
C ARG A 155 0.26 -18.95 3.60
N ILE A 156 1.41 -19.57 3.37
CA ILE A 156 2.49 -19.64 4.37
C ILE A 156 3.62 -18.72 3.93
N TYR A 157 4.06 -17.84 4.82
CA TYR A 157 5.21 -16.96 4.61
C TYR A 157 6.47 -17.53 5.28
N GLY A 158 7.60 -17.43 4.59
CA GLY A 158 8.91 -17.82 5.09
C GLY A 158 10.00 -16.81 4.72
N LEU A 159 11.09 -16.84 5.48
CA LEU A 159 12.33 -16.12 5.23
C LEU A 159 13.39 -17.09 4.73
N ALA A 160 14.26 -16.63 3.85
CA ALA A 160 15.46 -17.36 3.44
C ALA A 160 16.62 -16.41 3.15
N PHE A 161 17.80 -16.76 3.66
CA PHE A 161 19.05 -15.99 3.56
C PHE A 161 20.20 -16.89 3.11
N ALA A 162 21.28 -16.27 2.59
CA ALA A 162 22.46 -17.00 2.17
C ALA A 162 23.30 -17.50 3.37
N THR A 163 23.22 -16.80 4.50
CA THR A 163 23.98 -17.11 5.72
C THR A 163 23.10 -17.18 6.97
N ALA A 164 23.57 -17.88 8.01
CA ALA A 164 22.89 -17.95 9.29
C ALA A 164 22.87 -16.59 9.99
N GLU A 165 23.97 -15.84 9.86
CA GLU A 165 24.15 -14.52 10.48
C GLU A 165 23.14 -13.50 9.94
N GLU A 166 22.86 -13.51 8.63
CA GLU A 166 21.84 -12.66 8.02
C GLU A 166 20.43 -13.01 8.48
N LEU A 167 20.11 -14.31 8.55
CA LEU A 167 18.81 -14.77 9.05
C LEU A 167 18.60 -14.32 10.51
N GLU A 168 19.58 -14.57 11.38
CA GLU A 168 19.51 -14.16 12.79
C GLU A 168 19.46 -12.63 12.95
N ALA A 169 20.21 -11.89 12.14
CA ALA A 169 20.15 -10.43 12.12
C ALA A 169 18.76 -9.92 11.70
N HIS A 170 18.16 -10.53 10.69
CA HIS A 170 16.81 -10.18 10.23
C HIS A 170 15.75 -10.55 11.27
N LEU A 171 15.83 -11.73 11.89
CA LEU A 171 14.92 -12.12 12.97
C LEU A 171 14.99 -11.17 14.17
N ARG A 172 16.20 -10.75 14.57
CA ARG A 172 16.37 -9.71 15.60
C ARG A 172 15.74 -8.38 15.19
N MET A 173 15.92 -7.97 13.93
CA MET A 173 15.29 -6.74 13.41
C MET A 173 13.76 -6.83 13.47
N VAL A 174 13.17 -7.96 13.07
CA VAL A 174 11.72 -8.18 13.12
C VAL A 174 11.20 -8.16 14.56
N GLU A 175 11.92 -8.77 15.51
CA GLU A 175 11.53 -8.75 16.92
C GLU A 175 11.58 -7.33 17.50
N GLU A 176 12.65 -6.59 17.20
CA GLU A 176 12.82 -5.21 17.62
C GLU A 176 11.77 -4.27 16.99
N ALA A 177 11.43 -4.49 15.72
CA ALA A 177 10.35 -3.81 15.04
C ALA A 177 8.99 -4.08 15.71
N ALA A 178 8.70 -5.34 16.05
CA ALA A 178 7.45 -5.73 16.72
C ALA A 178 7.30 -5.13 18.13
N LYS A 179 8.41 -4.87 18.84
CA LYS A 179 8.39 -4.13 20.12
C LYS A 179 8.03 -2.65 19.94
N ARG A 180 8.32 -2.08 18.78
CA ARG A 180 8.09 -0.65 18.44
C ARG A 180 6.81 -0.41 17.65
N ASP A 181 6.00 -1.45 17.42
CA ASP A 181 4.70 -1.32 16.76
C ASP A 181 3.77 -0.40 17.58
N HIS A 182 3.23 0.63 16.94
CA HIS A 182 2.35 1.62 17.58
C HIS A 182 1.08 0.99 18.16
N ARG A 183 0.63 -0.17 17.67
CA ARG A 183 -0.52 -0.90 18.22
C ARG A 183 -0.20 -1.49 19.58
N ARG A 184 1.02 -1.99 19.75
CA ARG A 184 1.51 -2.54 21.02
C ARG A 184 1.81 -1.41 22.00
N LEU A 185 2.55 -0.40 21.56
CA LEU A 185 2.90 0.76 22.36
C LEU A 185 1.67 1.58 22.75
N GLY A 186 0.75 1.80 21.81
CA GLY A 186 -0.49 2.55 22.04
C GLY A 186 -1.32 1.94 23.15
N LYS A 187 -1.41 0.60 23.21
CA LYS A 187 -2.07 -0.12 24.30
C LYS A 187 -1.28 -0.01 25.62
N SER A 188 0.03 -0.25 25.61
CA SER A 188 0.84 -0.25 26.84
C SER A 188 0.99 1.14 27.47
N LEU A 189 0.99 2.19 26.66
CA LEU A 189 1.13 3.58 27.09
C LEU A 189 -0.23 4.27 27.29
N GLY A 190 -1.34 3.58 27.05
CA GLY A 190 -2.68 4.14 27.20
C GLY A 190 -2.93 5.34 26.30
N ILE A 191 -2.54 5.25 25.02
CA ILE A 191 -2.69 6.33 24.03
C ILE A 191 -4.04 6.21 23.29
N PHE A 192 -4.38 5.00 22.85
CA PHE A 192 -5.64 4.74 22.15
C PHE A 192 -6.06 3.29 22.35
N PHE A 193 -7.33 3.00 22.09
CA PHE A 193 -7.83 1.64 21.94
C PHE A 193 -8.91 1.58 20.86
N PHE A 194 -9.26 0.35 20.47
CA PHE A 194 -10.39 0.06 19.59
C PHE A 194 -11.40 -0.75 20.37
N ASP A 195 -12.67 -0.53 20.07
CA ASP A 195 -13.79 -1.19 20.71
C ASP A 195 -14.73 -1.76 19.65
N GLU A 196 -15.31 -2.92 19.94
CA GLU A 196 -16.16 -3.64 19.01
C GLU A 196 -17.49 -2.93 18.78
N ASP A 197 -18.08 -2.34 19.83
CA ASP A 197 -19.35 -1.61 19.75
C ASP A 197 -19.20 -0.30 18.98
N VAL A 198 -18.03 0.35 19.09
CA VAL A 198 -17.72 1.56 18.31
C VAL A 198 -17.47 1.23 16.84
N GLY A 199 -16.78 0.11 16.57
CA GLY A 199 -16.57 -0.41 15.23
C GLY A 199 -15.13 -0.27 14.72
N PRO A 200 -14.76 -1.09 13.71
CA PRO A 200 -13.37 -1.21 13.27
C PRO A 200 -12.90 0.03 12.51
N GLY A 201 -11.64 0.41 12.76
CA GLY A 201 -11.01 1.57 12.12
C GLY A 201 -11.45 2.92 12.69
N LEU A 202 -12.13 2.92 13.84
CA LEU A 202 -12.55 4.11 14.57
C LEU A 202 -11.81 4.17 15.93
N PRO A 203 -10.60 4.76 15.97
CA PRO A 203 -9.81 4.76 17.19
C PRO A 203 -10.42 5.67 18.26
N MET A 204 -10.43 5.20 19.50
CA MET A 204 -10.75 6.03 20.66
C MET A 204 -9.46 6.48 21.34
N TRP A 205 -9.30 7.80 21.44
CA TRP A 205 -8.15 8.42 22.06
C TRP A 205 -8.32 8.50 23.57
N LEU A 206 -7.32 7.96 24.28
CA LEU A 206 -7.22 8.03 25.74
C LEU A 206 -6.52 9.34 26.14
N PRO A 207 -6.54 9.74 27.43
CA PRO A 207 -5.97 11.02 27.87
C PRO A 207 -4.53 11.27 27.40
N ASN A 208 -3.65 10.26 27.44
CA ASN A 208 -2.27 10.42 26.97
C ASN A 208 -2.21 10.66 25.46
N GLY A 209 -3.08 10.02 24.68
CA GLY A 209 -3.15 10.24 23.24
C GLY A 209 -3.77 11.59 22.88
N ALA A 210 -4.76 12.06 23.65
CA ALA A 210 -5.34 13.39 23.48
C ALA A 210 -4.28 14.49 23.66
N VAL A 211 -3.42 14.38 24.68
CA VAL A 211 -2.29 15.32 24.88
C VAL A 211 -1.35 15.33 23.68
N VAL A 212 -1.00 14.15 23.15
CA VAL A 212 -0.13 14.06 21.95
C VAL A 212 -0.78 14.76 20.75
N ILE A 213 -2.07 14.55 20.51
CA ILE A 213 -2.79 15.23 19.43
C ILE A 213 -2.79 16.74 19.63
N GLU A 214 -3.13 17.22 20.84
CA GLU A 214 -3.21 18.65 21.13
C GLU A 214 -1.86 19.35 20.90
N GLU A 215 -0.75 18.76 21.35
CA GLU A 215 0.59 19.32 21.14
C GLU A 215 1.00 19.34 19.66
N LEU A 216 0.69 18.27 18.91
CA LEU A 216 0.93 18.22 17.46
C LEU A 216 0.10 19.26 16.72
N GLU A 217 -1.18 19.41 17.06
CA GLU A 217 -2.03 20.43 16.49
C GLU A 217 -1.55 21.84 16.87
N ASN A 218 -1.09 22.07 18.09
CA ASN A 218 -0.60 23.38 18.53
C ASN A 218 0.67 23.81 17.78
N LEU A 219 1.61 22.88 17.60
CA LEU A 219 2.80 23.09 16.79
C LEU A 219 2.40 23.50 15.36
N ALA A 220 1.52 22.72 14.75
CA ALA A 220 1.18 22.93 13.35
C ALA A 220 0.28 24.17 13.15
N LYS A 221 -0.65 24.48 14.06
CA LYS A 221 -1.40 25.76 14.07
C LYS A 221 -0.47 26.96 14.16
N SER A 222 0.60 26.87 14.95
CA SER A 222 1.56 27.97 15.11
C SER A 222 2.38 28.19 13.83
N ALA A 223 2.84 27.11 13.20
CA ALA A 223 3.56 27.16 11.93
C ALA A 223 2.67 27.65 10.77
N GLU A 224 1.44 27.13 10.67
CA GLU A 224 0.42 27.57 9.72
C GLU A 224 0.11 29.07 9.87
N ALA A 225 -0.07 29.56 11.10
CA ALA A 225 -0.33 30.97 11.37
C ALA A 225 0.86 31.86 10.95
N ALA A 226 2.09 31.44 11.23
CA ALA A 226 3.30 32.14 10.79
C ALA A 226 3.44 32.17 9.25
N ALA A 227 2.95 31.14 8.56
CA ALA A 227 2.90 31.06 7.09
C ALA A 227 1.64 31.72 6.48
N GLY A 228 0.80 32.38 7.29
CA GLY A 228 -0.37 33.13 6.82
C GLY A 228 -1.57 32.27 6.40
N TYR A 229 -1.71 31.05 6.93
CA TYR A 229 -2.90 30.23 6.73
C TYR A 229 -4.07 30.73 7.58
N LEU A 230 -5.25 30.76 6.98
CA LEU A 230 -6.51 31.15 7.61
C LEU A 230 -7.30 29.90 7.98
N ARG A 231 -7.64 29.79 9.26
CA ARG A 231 -8.31 28.63 9.82
C ARG A 231 -9.81 28.68 9.55
N VAL A 232 -10.36 27.58 9.05
CA VAL A 232 -11.79 27.40 8.83
C VAL A 232 -12.29 26.13 9.51
N LYS A 233 -13.61 26.00 9.63
CA LYS A 233 -14.29 24.78 10.12
C LYS A 233 -15.48 24.49 9.23
N THR A 234 -15.60 23.24 8.77
CA THR A 234 -16.63 22.83 7.82
C THR A 234 -17.43 21.62 8.33
N PRO A 235 -18.71 21.49 7.94
CA PRO A 235 -19.55 20.35 8.34
C PRO A 235 -18.96 18.98 7.98
N HIS A 236 -19.38 17.93 8.69
CA HIS A 236 -18.99 16.54 8.42
C HIS A 236 -19.89 15.84 7.39
N ILE A 237 -21.09 16.38 7.17
CA ILE A 237 -22.09 15.83 6.26
C ILE A 237 -22.46 16.87 5.20
N THR A 238 -22.77 16.41 4.01
CA THR A 238 -23.16 17.28 2.90
C THR A 238 -24.07 16.58 1.92
N LYS A 239 -24.77 17.36 1.09
CA LYS A 239 -25.70 16.85 0.08
C LYS A 239 -24.94 16.22 -1.09
N GLU A 240 -25.52 15.18 -1.68
CA GLU A 240 -25.02 14.49 -2.88
C GLU A 240 -24.63 15.45 -4.02
N SER A 241 -25.43 16.51 -4.21
CA SER A 241 -25.21 17.50 -5.27
C SER A 241 -23.85 18.21 -5.19
N MET A 242 -23.25 18.31 -4.01
CA MET A 242 -21.91 18.90 -3.85
C MET A 242 -20.82 17.97 -4.40
N TYR A 243 -20.91 16.67 -4.15
CA TYR A 243 -19.96 15.68 -4.64
C TYR A 243 -20.14 15.37 -6.12
N LEU A 244 -21.36 15.48 -6.64
CA LEU A 244 -21.59 15.44 -8.09
C LEU A 244 -20.92 16.63 -8.79
N LYS A 245 -21.12 17.85 -8.28
CA LYS A 245 -20.53 19.08 -8.87
C LYS A 245 -19.01 19.07 -8.82
N SER A 246 -18.42 18.66 -7.69
CA SER A 246 -16.97 18.59 -7.56
C SER A 246 -16.33 17.39 -8.30
N GLY A 247 -17.13 16.40 -8.71
CA GLY A 247 -16.64 15.20 -9.42
C GLY A 247 -16.24 14.04 -8.51
N HIS A 248 -16.29 14.20 -7.19
CA HIS A 248 -15.92 13.15 -6.24
C HIS A 248 -16.84 11.95 -6.28
N LEU A 249 -18.16 12.12 -6.44
CA LEU A 249 -19.05 10.96 -6.46
C LEU A 249 -18.81 10.04 -7.67
N PRO A 250 -18.64 10.56 -8.91
CA PRO A 250 -18.26 9.71 -10.05
C PRO A 250 -16.95 8.92 -9.88
N TYR A 251 -15.93 9.50 -9.24
CA TYR A 251 -14.58 8.90 -9.19
C TYR A 251 -14.23 8.23 -7.86
N TYR A 252 -14.92 8.56 -6.76
CA TYR A 252 -14.52 8.21 -5.40
C TYR A 252 -15.62 7.50 -4.59
N LYS A 253 -16.77 7.20 -5.19
CA LYS A 253 -17.92 6.60 -4.50
C LYS A 253 -17.60 5.30 -3.77
N GLU A 254 -16.73 4.46 -4.32
CA GLU A 254 -16.36 3.18 -3.70
C GLU A 254 -15.62 3.34 -2.38
N SER A 255 -14.90 4.45 -2.20
CA SER A 255 -14.18 4.79 -0.96
C SER A 255 -14.97 5.71 -0.03
N MET A 256 -16.24 6.01 -0.35
CA MET A 256 -17.13 6.82 0.49
C MET A 256 -18.07 5.94 1.29
N PHE A 257 -18.39 6.36 2.52
CA PHE A 257 -19.46 5.72 3.27
C PHE A 257 -20.79 5.83 2.52
N PRO A 258 -21.67 4.81 2.63
CA PRO A 258 -22.99 4.84 2.02
C PRO A 258 -23.78 6.11 2.40
N PRO A 259 -24.61 6.64 1.48
CA PRO A 259 -25.40 7.82 1.79
C PRO A 259 -26.44 7.54 2.87
N MET A 260 -26.67 8.53 3.72
CA MET A 260 -27.84 8.62 4.59
C MET A 260 -28.97 9.31 3.82
N GLU A 261 -30.17 8.74 3.83
CA GLU A 261 -31.33 9.35 3.21
C GLU A 261 -32.20 10.02 4.27
N PHE A 262 -32.50 11.30 4.07
CA PHE A 262 -33.37 12.07 4.93
C PHE A 262 -34.24 13.00 4.09
N GLU A 263 -35.57 12.88 4.22
CA GLU A 263 -36.55 13.68 3.46
C GLU A 263 -36.35 13.63 1.93
N GLY A 264 -35.98 12.46 1.39
CA GLY A 264 -35.71 12.26 -0.04
C GLY A 264 -34.40 12.91 -0.53
N ILE A 265 -33.57 13.43 0.38
CA ILE A 265 -32.25 13.98 0.08
C ILE A 265 -31.18 13.00 0.58
N LYS A 266 -30.22 12.69 -0.29
CA LYS A 266 -29.03 11.90 0.07
C LYS A 266 -27.94 12.79 0.65
N TYR A 267 -27.50 12.44 1.85
CA TYR A 267 -26.37 13.05 2.54
C TYR A 267 -25.22 12.05 2.62
N TYR A 268 -24.00 12.55 2.46
CA TYR A 268 -22.77 11.76 2.58
C TYR A 268 -21.91 12.32 3.70
N LEU A 269 -21.23 11.44 4.43
CA LEU A 269 -20.08 11.81 5.26
C LEU A 269 -18.94 12.27 4.37
N LYS A 270 -18.19 13.30 4.80
CA LYS A 270 -17.13 13.86 3.99
C LYS A 270 -15.90 12.94 3.91
N PRO A 271 -15.44 12.52 2.72
CA PRO A 271 -14.17 11.80 2.57
C PRO A 271 -12.96 12.74 2.52
N MET A 272 -13.19 14.04 2.31
CA MET A 272 -12.18 15.09 2.20
C MET A 272 -12.80 16.49 2.40
N ASN A 273 -11.98 17.50 2.66
CA ASN A 273 -12.45 18.86 2.95
C ASN A 273 -12.56 19.76 1.71
N CYS A 274 -11.87 19.44 0.61
CA CYS A 274 -11.72 20.28 -0.60
C CYS A 274 -13.05 20.92 -1.07
N PRO A 275 -14.14 20.16 -1.27
CA PRO A 275 -15.40 20.74 -1.75
C PRO A 275 -16.02 21.78 -0.80
N HIS A 276 -15.77 21.67 0.50
CA HIS A 276 -16.22 22.65 1.49
C HIS A 276 -15.35 23.91 1.46
N HIS A 277 -14.03 23.76 1.33
CA HIS A 277 -13.11 24.91 1.23
C HIS A 277 -13.39 25.71 -0.04
N HIS A 278 -13.72 25.07 -1.16
CA HIS A 278 -14.18 25.76 -2.37
C HIS A 278 -15.45 26.59 -2.14
N LYS A 279 -16.38 26.14 -1.28
CA LYS A 279 -17.57 26.91 -0.91
C LYS A 279 -17.23 28.13 -0.06
N ILE A 280 -16.23 28.02 0.81
CA ILE A 280 -15.74 29.17 1.59
C ILE A 280 -15.04 30.16 0.67
N PHE A 281 -14.16 29.69 -0.23
CA PHE A 281 -13.49 30.55 -1.20
C PHE A 281 -14.50 31.36 -2.02
N GLY A 282 -15.49 30.68 -2.60
CA GLY A 282 -16.53 31.28 -3.44
C GLY A 282 -17.67 31.97 -2.68
N SER A 283 -17.58 32.12 -1.35
CA SER A 283 -18.59 32.85 -0.56
C SER A 283 -18.45 34.37 -0.67
N GLU A 284 -17.28 34.85 -1.06
CA GLU A 284 -16.96 36.26 -1.22
C GLU A 284 -16.37 36.50 -2.61
N LEU A 285 -16.55 37.72 -3.13
CA LEU A 285 -15.84 38.15 -4.33
C LEU A 285 -14.36 38.33 -3.97
N ARG A 286 -13.48 37.73 -4.77
CA ARG A 286 -12.03 37.82 -4.61
C ARG A 286 -11.45 38.68 -5.72
N SER A 287 -10.36 39.37 -5.41
CA SER A 287 -9.48 40.04 -6.37
C SER A 287 -8.18 39.25 -6.50
N TYR A 288 -7.47 39.41 -7.63
CA TYR A 288 -6.08 38.93 -7.78
C TYR A 288 -5.14 39.39 -6.67
N ARG A 289 -5.45 40.52 -5.99
CA ARG A 289 -4.66 41.05 -4.86
C ARG A 289 -4.87 40.27 -3.56
N ASP A 290 -5.97 39.53 -3.45
CA ASP A 290 -6.28 38.71 -2.28
C ASP A 290 -5.59 37.34 -2.35
N LEU A 291 -4.90 37.05 -3.46
CA LEU A 291 -4.12 35.82 -3.65
C LEU A 291 -2.64 36.04 -3.29
N PRO A 292 -1.96 35.06 -2.68
CA PRO A 292 -2.44 33.71 -2.39
C PRO A 292 -3.32 33.65 -1.12
N LEU A 293 -4.44 32.93 -1.21
CA LEU A 293 -5.33 32.66 -0.09
C LEU A 293 -5.16 31.21 0.37
N ARG A 294 -4.78 31.01 1.63
CA ARG A 294 -4.50 29.69 2.20
C ARG A 294 -5.55 29.34 3.27
N LEU A 295 -6.43 28.38 2.99
CA LEU A 295 -7.44 27.92 3.95
C LEU A 295 -6.99 26.61 4.58
N ALA A 296 -6.95 26.53 5.92
CA ALA A 296 -6.53 25.32 6.65
C ALA A 296 -7.60 24.83 7.64
N GLU A 297 -7.72 23.51 7.79
CA GLU A 297 -8.67 22.84 8.68
C GLU A 297 -8.10 21.51 9.21
N TYR A 298 -8.30 21.22 10.50
CA TYR A 298 -8.07 19.88 11.09
C TYR A 298 -9.33 19.06 10.87
N GLY A 299 -9.62 18.83 9.59
CA GLY A 299 -10.93 18.36 9.15
C GLY A 299 -11.07 16.87 9.35
N THR A 300 -12.07 16.46 10.14
CA THR A 300 -12.38 15.04 10.31
C THR A 300 -13.07 14.51 9.06
N CYS A 301 -12.44 13.53 8.42
CA CYS A 301 -12.92 12.87 7.23
C CYS A 301 -13.13 11.37 7.46
N TYR A 302 -14.01 10.80 6.64
CA TYR A 302 -14.43 9.41 6.74
C TYR A 302 -14.25 8.69 5.40
N ARG A 303 -13.48 7.60 5.42
CA ARG A 303 -13.22 6.77 4.22
C ARG A 303 -13.69 5.34 4.46
N TYR A 304 -14.35 4.76 3.46
CA TYR A 304 -14.88 3.41 3.49
C TYR A 304 -13.78 2.39 3.16
N GLU A 305 -12.77 2.33 4.02
CA GLU A 305 -11.68 1.36 3.92
C GLU A 305 -12.18 -0.06 4.25
N GLN A 306 -11.76 -1.04 3.47
CA GLN A 306 -12.17 -2.44 3.69
C GLN A 306 -11.59 -2.96 5.01
N SER A 307 -12.30 -3.85 5.69
CA SER A 307 -11.89 -4.32 7.03
C SER A 307 -10.50 -4.97 7.03
N GLY A 308 -10.11 -5.66 5.95
CA GLY A 308 -8.78 -6.27 5.79
C GLY A 308 -7.64 -5.26 5.55
N GLU A 309 -7.96 -4.02 5.21
CA GLU A 309 -6.97 -2.97 4.93
C GLU A 309 -6.60 -2.15 6.16
N LEU A 310 -7.47 -2.16 7.19
CA LEU A 310 -7.30 -1.39 8.41
C LEU A 310 -6.02 -1.78 9.15
N PHE A 311 -5.27 -0.77 9.62
CA PHE A 311 -3.98 -1.01 10.24
C PHE A 311 -3.67 0.00 11.36
N GLY A 312 -4.07 -0.36 12.59
CA GLY A 312 -3.89 0.49 13.77
C GLY A 312 -4.36 1.92 13.51
N LEU A 313 -3.55 2.92 13.85
CA LEU A 313 -3.80 4.34 13.50
C LEU A 313 -3.35 4.76 12.09
N MET A 314 -2.62 3.93 11.34
CA MET A 314 -2.07 4.32 10.05
C MET A 314 -3.07 4.21 8.90
N ARG A 315 -4.02 3.27 9.00
CA ARG A 315 -5.12 3.12 8.02
C ARG A 315 -6.41 2.91 8.79
N VAL A 316 -7.24 3.95 8.82
CA VAL A 316 -8.44 4.10 9.66
C VAL A 316 -9.60 4.60 8.80
N ARG A 317 -10.83 4.40 9.28
CA ARG A 317 -12.04 4.91 8.62
C ARG A 317 -12.38 6.34 9.01
N SER A 318 -11.96 6.78 10.20
CA SER A 318 -12.11 8.16 10.67
C SER A 318 -10.73 8.74 10.96
N MET A 319 -10.43 9.87 10.34
CA MET A 319 -9.13 10.54 10.46
C MET A 319 -9.34 12.06 10.51
N GLN A 320 -8.51 12.76 11.28
CA GLN A 320 -8.35 14.21 11.14
C GLN A 320 -7.11 14.47 10.32
N MET A 321 -7.28 15.14 9.19
CA MET A 321 -6.18 15.56 8.34
C MET A 321 -5.79 16.98 8.73
N ASN A 322 -4.48 17.25 8.82
CA ASN A 322 -3.99 18.63 8.71
C ASN A 322 -4.13 19.05 7.24
N ASP A 323 -5.32 19.47 6.87
CA ASP A 323 -5.70 19.71 5.48
C ASP A 323 -5.70 21.20 5.18
N ALA A 324 -5.20 21.58 4.01
CA ALA A 324 -5.19 22.95 3.57
C ALA A 324 -5.34 23.07 2.06
N HIS A 325 -6.07 24.10 1.62
CA HIS A 325 -6.28 24.43 0.22
C HIS A 325 -5.75 25.83 -0.05
N ILE A 326 -4.75 25.92 -0.93
CA ILE A 326 -4.12 27.16 -1.34
C ILE A 326 -4.67 27.57 -2.71
N TYR A 327 -5.27 28.75 -2.75
CA TYR A 327 -5.75 29.38 -3.98
C TYR A 327 -4.72 30.42 -4.40
N CYS A 328 -4.11 30.23 -5.56
CA CYS A 328 -3.06 31.11 -6.06
C CYS A 328 -3.18 31.27 -7.59
N SER A 329 -2.54 32.32 -8.12
CA SER A 329 -2.40 32.48 -9.57
C SER A 329 -1.33 31.54 -10.13
N LEU A 330 -1.33 31.33 -11.45
CA LEU A 330 -0.29 30.53 -12.12
C LEU A 330 1.14 31.09 -11.90
N GLU A 331 1.26 32.40 -11.69
CA GLU A 331 2.55 33.07 -11.45
C GLU A 331 3.08 32.79 -10.03
N GLN A 332 2.17 32.64 -9.07
CA GLN A 332 2.48 32.35 -7.66
C GLN A 332 2.70 30.86 -7.39
N PHE A 333 2.26 30.00 -8.31
CA PHE A 333 2.22 28.55 -8.15
C PHE A 333 3.56 27.95 -7.67
N GLU A 334 4.67 28.28 -8.34
CA GLU A 334 5.97 27.69 -8.03
C GLU A 334 6.44 28.03 -6.61
N GLU A 335 6.26 29.30 -6.20
CA GLU A 335 6.67 29.75 -4.87
C GLU A 335 5.82 29.09 -3.77
N GLU A 336 4.49 29.04 -3.95
CA GLU A 336 3.57 28.39 -3.00
C GLU A 336 3.82 26.88 -2.91
N PHE A 337 4.01 26.22 -4.05
CA PHE A 337 4.28 24.78 -4.09
C PHE A 337 5.57 24.44 -3.35
N LEU A 338 6.64 25.22 -3.55
CA LEU A 338 7.91 25.03 -2.84
C LEU A 338 7.84 25.44 -1.38
N ALA A 339 7.03 26.44 -1.00
CA ALA A 339 6.82 26.82 0.39
C ALA A 339 6.23 25.67 1.21
N VAL A 340 5.25 24.96 0.64
CA VAL A 340 4.66 23.77 1.24
C VAL A 340 5.69 22.64 1.39
N CYS A 341 6.50 22.38 0.35
CA CYS A 341 7.58 21.38 0.44
C CYS A 341 8.59 21.71 1.55
N ARG A 342 8.97 22.99 1.71
CA ARG A 342 9.86 23.44 2.81
C ARG A 342 9.23 23.22 4.18
N MET A 343 7.93 23.48 4.31
CA MET A 343 7.20 23.26 5.56
C MET A 343 7.22 21.80 5.99
N TYR A 344 7.05 20.85 5.05
CA TYR A 344 7.14 19.41 5.37
C TYR A 344 8.54 19.00 5.80
N LEU A 345 9.58 19.48 5.11
CA LEU A 345 10.98 19.19 5.47
C LEU A 345 11.32 19.71 6.87
N GLU A 346 10.78 20.86 7.26
CA GLU A 346 10.96 21.39 8.60
C GLU A 346 10.29 20.50 9.66
N TYR A 347 9.08 19.99 9.41
CA TYR A 347 8.47 19.00 10.31
C TYR A 347 9.31 17.72 10.40
N PHE A 348 9.86 17.23 9.29
CA PHE A 348 10.72 16.05 9.31
C PHE A 348 11.97 16.29 10.15
N ARG A 349 12.55 17.48 10.09
CA ARG A 349 13.67 17.89 10.95
C ARG A 349 13.27 17.91 12.44
N ILE A 350 12.10 18.46 12.77
CA ILE A 350 11.60 18.51 14.15
C ILE A 350 11.37 17.11 14.72
N PHE A 351 10.77 16.22 13.93
CA PHE A 351 10.43 14.85 14.36
C PHE A 351 11.55 13.83 14.14
N GLY A 352 12.70 14.23 13.57
CA GLY A 352 13.82 13.34 13.29
C GLY A 352 13.51 12.29 12.20
N ILE A 353 12.66 12.62 11.23
CA ILE A 353 12.31 11.73 10.11
C ILE A 353 13.38 11.85 9.03
N GLU A 354 14.37 10.96 9.08
CA GLU A 354 15.48 10.95 8.11
C GLU A 354 15.19 10.07 6.88
N LYS A 355 14.41 9.00 7.07
CA LYS A 355 14.09 8.03 6.00
C LYS A 355 12.74 8.34 5.37
N TYR A 356 12.75 9.04 4.25
CA TYR A 356 11.57 9.30 3.42
C TYR A 356 11.92 9.29 1.93
N VAL A 357 10.92 9.05 1.08
CA VAL A 357 11.03 9.20 -0.37
C VAL A 357 9.88 10.06 -0.86
N MET A 358 10.20 11.14 -1.57
CA MET A 358 9.19 11.95 -2.25
C MET A 358 8.91 11.34 -3.63
N ARG A 359 7.66 11.01 -3.90
CA ARG A 359 7.21 10.46 -5.19
C ARG A 359 6.42 11.52 -5.94
N LEU A 360 6.83 11.80 -7.18
CA LEU A 360 6.02 12.57 -8.12
C LEU A 360 5.06 11.60 -8.81
N SER A 361 3.83 11.57 -8.31
CA SER A 361 2.74 10.73 -8.79
C SER A 361 2.15 11.36 -10.05
N LEU A 362 2.36 10.70 -11.20
CA LEU A 362 1.95 11.15 -12.52
C LEU A 362 0.69 10.42 -13.00
N SER A 363 -0.01 11.01 -13.97
CA SER A 363 -1.11 10.34 -14.66
C SER A 363 -0.61 9.19 -15.54
N ALA A 364 -1.56 8.37 -16.02
CA ALA A 364 -1.28 7.32 -16.99
C ALA A 364 -2.28 7.40 -18.15
N PRO A 365 -1.84 7.27 -19.41
CA PRO A 365 -2.72 7.35 -20.58
C PRO A 365 -3.91 6.39 -20.50
N GLU A 366 -3.71 5.20 -19.93
CA GLU A 366 -4.72 4.14 -19.81
C GLU A 366 -5.86 4.50 -18.85
N GLY A 367 -5.63 5.45 -17.94
CA GLY A 367 -6.59 5.91 -16.94
C GLY A 367 -7.38 7.16 -17.34
N MET A 368 -7.08 7.79 -18.48
CA MET A 368 -7.70 9.05 -18.91
C MET A 368 -9.21 8.89 -19.16
N GLY A 369 -10.02 9.74 -18.52
CA GLY A 369 -11.49 9.70 -18.61
C GLY A 369 -12.18 8.65 -17.74
N LYS A 370 -11.42 7.73 -17.13
CA LYS A 370 -11.91 6.73 -16.16
C LYS A 370 -11.47 7.05 -14.75
N LYS A 371 -10.16 6.97 -14.50
CA LYS A 371 -9.53 7.30 -13.21
C LYS A 371 -9.16 8.77 -13.13
N TYR A 372 -8.70 9.34 -14.25
CA TYR A 372 -8.26 10.74 -14.34
C TYR A 372 -9.28 11.59 -15.09
N VAL A 373 -9.32 12.90 -14.78
CA VAL A 373 -10.07 13.87 -15.59
C VAL A 373 -9.57 13.83 -17.04
N GLY A 374 -10.51 13.74 -17.99
CA GLY A 374 -10.23 13.56 -19.42
C GLY A 374 -9.71 14.80 -20.16
N GLU A 375 -8.69 15.46 -19.61
CA GLU A 375 -8.05 16.66 -20.17
C GLU A 375 -6.53 16.44 -20.34
N PRO A 376 -6.09 15.65 -21.34
CA PRO A 376 -4.70 15.21 -21.45
C PRO A 376 -3.69 16.36 -21.65
N GLU A 377 -4.09 17.43 -22.35
CA GLU A 377 -3.24 18.61 -22.54
C GLU A 377 -2.99 19.36 -21.22
N LEU A 378 -4.02 19.46 -20.37
CA LEU A 378 -3.93 20.13 -19.08
C LEU A 378 -3.12 19.31 -18.06
N TRP A 379 -3.27 17.98 -18.12
CA TRP A 379 -2.41 17.06 -17.39
C TRP A 379 -0.94 17.27 -17.71
N LYS A 380 -0.57 17.19 -18.99
CA LYS A 380 0.81 17.38 -19.43
C LYS A 380 1.36 18.72 -18.98
N ARG A 381 0.60 19.81 -19.18
CA ARG A 381 1.01 21.15 -18.73
C ARG A 381 1.26 21.21 -17.22
N THR A 382 0.38 20.61 -16.43
CA THR A 382 0.50 20.65 -14.96
C THR A 382 1.66 19.78 -14.47
N GLU A 383 1.84 18.59 -15.07
CA GLU A 383 2.97 17.71 -14.79
C GLU A 383 4.30 18.40 -15.10
N ASP A 384 4.40 19.09 -16.24
CA ASP A 384 5.58 19.88 -16.64
C ASP A 384 5.86 21.04 -15.66
N MET A 385 4.80 21.72 -15.19
CA MET A 385 4.92 22.79 -14.19
C MET A 385 5.43 22.26 -12.84
N VAL A 386 4.89 21.15 -12.34
CA VAL A 386 5.32 20.53 -11.09
C VAL A 386 6.76 20.04 -11.20
N ALA A 387 7.11 19.35 -12.30
CA ALA A 387 8.47 18.87 -12.54
C ALA A 387 9.48 20.04 -12.59
N SER A 388 9.10 21.15 -13.21
CA SER A 388 9.92 22.36 -13.27
C SER A 388 10.12 22.98 -11.88
N ALA A 389 9.04 23.13 -11.10
CA ALA A 389 9.11 23.66 -9.74
C ALA A 389 10.02 22.81 -8.85
N LEU A 390 9.88 21.48 -8.90
CA LEU A 390 10.73 20.55 -8.13
C LEU A 390 12.20 20.63 -8.54
N LYS A 391 12.48 20.74 -9.85
CA LYS A 391 13.84 20.90 -10.36
C LYS A 391 14.47 22.21 -9.89
N ASN A 392 13.73 23.32 -9.97
CA ASN A 392 14.19 24.64 -9.54
C ASN A 392 14.39 24.70 -8.01
N GLY A 393 13.50 24.07 -7.26
CA GLY A 393 13.60 23.93 -5.81
C GLY A 393 14.59 22.87 -5.32
N GLN A 394 15.29 22.18 -6.24
CA GLN A 394 16.25 21.11 -5.95
C GLN A 394 15.69 20.00 -5.03
N VAL A 395 14.39 19.70 -5.16
CA VAL A 395 13.71 18.68 -4.35
C VAL A 395 13.99 17.30 -4.94
N GLN A 396 14.63 16.44 -4.15
CA GLN A 396 14.88 15.05 -4.52
C GLN A 396 13.57 14.27 -4.57
N HIS A 397 13.26 13.65 -5.72
CA HIS A 397 12.03 12.90 -5.91
C HIS A 397 12.18 11.77 -6.93
N VAL A 398 11.27 10.80 -6.89
CA VAL A 398 11.16 9.71 -7.85
C VAL A 398 9.83 9.85 -8.59
N ALA A 399 9.84 9.90 -9.92
CA ALA A 399 8.61 9.94 -10.70
C ALA A 399 7.98 8.53 -10.79
N VAL A 400 6.70 8.42 -10.46
CA VAL A 400 5.95 7.15 -10.51
C VAL A 400 4.69 7.33 -11.35
N PRO A 401 4.54 6.58 -12.46
CA PRO A 401 3.34 6.66 -13.29
C PRO A 401 2.14 5.99 -12.61
N ASN A 402 0.94 6.47 -12.94
CA ASN A 402 -0.34 5.89 -12.52
C ASN A 402 -0.68 6.01 -11.01
N GLU A 403 0.00 6.86 -10.26
CA GLU A 403 -0.27 7.09 -8.82
C GLU A 403 -0.99 8.41 -8.51
N ALA A 404 -1.21 9.28 -9.50
CA ALA A 404 -1.82 10.59 -9.28
C ALA A 404 -3.27 10.53 -8.75
N ALA A 405 -3.70 11.62 -8.10
CA ALA A 405 -5.11 11.86 -7.79
C ALA A 405 -5.93 12.07 -9.07
N PHE A 406 -7.26 11.98 -8.99
CA PHE A 406 -8.09 12.08 -10.20
C PHE A 406 -8.07 13.47 -10.87
N TYR A 407 -7.74 14.52 -10.12
CA TYR A 407 -7.78 15.94 -10.54
C TYR A 407 -6.41 16.59 -10.79
N GLY A 408 -5.30 15.87 -10.58
CA GLY A 408 -3.98 16.38 -10.95
C GLY A 408 -2.79 15.65 -10.32
N PRO A 409 -1.56 16.03 -10.72
CA PRO A 409 -0.32 15.40 -10.24
C PRO A 409 -0.08 15.73 -8.77
N THR A 410 0.66 14.84 -8.11
CA THR A 410 0.84 14.87 -6.65
C THR A 410 2.29 14.61 -6.28
N ILE A 411 2.80 15.32 -5.26
CA ILE A 411 4.00 14.91 -4.54
C ILE A 411 3.59 14.22 -3.25
N ASP A 412 3.84 12.92 -3.17
CA ASP A 412 3.55 12.10 -2.01
C ASP A 412 4.84 11.75 -1.28
N VAL A 413 4.93 12.06 0.01
CA VAL A 413 6.06 11.69 0.85
C VAL A 413 5.76 10.34 1.50
N GLN A 414 6.48 9.32 1.05
CA GLN A 414 6.43 7.98 1.62
C GLN A 414 7.38 7.84 2.79
N VAL A 415 6.89 7.21 3.86
CA VAL A 415 7.66 6.82 5.04
C VAL A 415 7.34 5.37 5.40
N TRP A 416 8.18 4.77 6.24
CA TRP A 416 8.01 3.38 6.68
C TRP A 416 7.67 3.34 8.17
N SER A 417 6.67 2.53 8.52
CA SER A 417 6.41 2.16 9.90
C SER A 417 7.59 1.39 10.51
N ALA A 418 7.59 1.26 11.84
CA ALA A 418 8.60 0.47 12.56
C ALA A 418 8.67 -1.00 12.08
N ILE A 419 7.57 -1.54 11.53
CA ILE A 419 7.49 -2.90 10.98
C ILE A 419 7.70 -2.97 9.46
N GLY A 420 8.17 -1.88 8.84
CA GLY A 420 8.51 -1.83 7.42
C GLY A 420 7.34 -1.61 6.45
N LYS A 421 6.11 -1.46 6.94
CA LYS A 421 4.96 -1.10 6.08
C LYS A 421 5.07 0.37 5.64
N GLU A 422 5.06 0.59 4.33
CA GLU A 422 5.08 1.92 3.70
C GLU A 422 3.73 2.65 3.85
N CYS A 423 3.78 3.97 4.01
CA CYS A 423 2.61 4.85 4.04
C CYS A 423 2.94 6.27 3.58
N SER A 424 1.96 6.96 3.00
CA SER A 424 2.04 8.39 2.70
C SER A 424 1.85 9.20 3.99
N LEU A 425 2.82 10.05 4.34
CA LEU A 425 2.76 10.92 5.52
C LEU A 425 2.31 12.34 5.16
N ALA A 426 2.80 12.86 4.04
CA ALA A 426 2.51 14.21 3.58
C ALA A 426 2.29 14.21 2.08
N THR A 427 1.45 15.13 1.60
CA THR A 427 1.04 15.16 0.21
C THR A 427 0.87 16.61 -0.24
N ASN A 428 1.44 16.99 -1.38
CA ASN A 428 1.22 18.29 -2.03
C ASN A 428 0.59 18.06 -3.40
N GLN A 429 -0.64 18.52 -3.58
CA GLN A 429 -1.44 18.22 -4.77
C GLN A 429 -1.75 19.47 -5.56
N VAL A 430 -1.69 19.34 -6.89
CA VAL A 430 -2.13 20.40 -7.79
C VAL A 430 -3.49 20.03 -8.36
N ASP A 431 -4.49 20.86 -8.10
CA ASP A 431 -5.84 20.68 -8.61
C ASP A 431 -6.16 21.74 -9.68
N PHE A 432 -6.20 21.30 -10.93
CA PHE A 432 -6.58 22.15 -12.06
C PHE A 432 -8.03 21.95 -12.49
N ALA A 433 -8.72 20.93 -11.97
CA ALA A 433 -9.99 20.48 -12.51
C ALA A 433 -11.18 20.94 -11.68
N VAL A 434 -11.12 20.82 -10.35
CA VAL A 434 -12.26 21.11 -9.48
C VAL A 434 -12.61 22.60 -9.45
N PRO A 435 -11.65 23.56 -9.42
CA PRO A 435 -11.97 24.98 -9.43
C PRO A 435 -12.88 25.38 -10.61
N ARG A 436 -12.63 24.83 -11.81
CA ARG A 436 -13.47 25.06 -12.99
C ARG A 436 -14.85 24.42 -12.85
N ARG A 437 -14.93 23.20 -12.32
CA ARG A 437 -16.20 22.47 -12.12
C ARG A 437 -17.13 23.15 -11.11
N VAL A 438 -16.57 23.81 -10.10
CA VAL A 438 -17.33 24.57 -9.09
C VAL A 438 -17.39 26.07 -9.38
N ALA A 439 -16.92 26.49 -10.56
CA ALA A 439 -16.96 27.86 -11.07
C ALA A 439 -16.31 28.90 -10.15
N LEU A 440 -15.12 28.60 -9.61
CA LEU A 440 -14.35 29.55 -8.81
C LEU A 440 -13.67 30.59 -9.71
N THR A 441 -13.71 31.86 -9.27
CA THR A 441 -13.09 33.00 -9.94
C THR A 441 -12.54 33.98 -8.90
N TYR A 442 -11.57 34.81 -9.29
CA TYR A 442 -10.94 35.85 -8.48
C TYR A 442 -10.53 37.06 -9.34
#